data_AF-A0A521NRC4-F1
#
_entry.id   AF-A0A521NRC4-F1
#
_cell.length_a   1.000
_cell.length_b   1.000
_cell.length_c   1.000
_cell.angle_alpha   90.00
_cell.angle_beta   90.00
_cell.angle_gamma   90.00
#
_symmetry.space_group_name_H-M   'P 1'
#
loop_
_entity.id
_entity.type
_entity.pdbx_description
1 polymer ?
#
loop_
_entity_poly.entity_id
_entity_poly.type
_entity_poly.pdbx_seq_one_letter_code
_entity_poly.pdbx_strand_id
1 'polypeptide(L)'
;MVDDTPVECADAAALARWYERHHASHAGVWLRLAKKASGIASVDTAQALDLALCHGWIDGQRKNDSDTHFLQRYTPRTKRSTWSQINRAKALQLIEEGRMQPGGLAEVERAKADGRWEAAYEASRVATVPPDLRAALDANRKAAKFFAALDARNRFAVLFRTQSAKKPETRARRIAQFVEMLAKGEKIHP
;
A
#
# COMPACT_ATOMS: atom_id res chain seq x y z
N MET A 1 -16.40 13.92 -6.81
CA MET A 1 -17.32 12.87 -6.30
C MET A 1 -16.51 11.65 -5.91
N VAL A 2 -16.89 10.91 -4.86
CA VAL A 2 -16.44 9.53 -4.67
C VAL A 2 -17.56 8.67 -5.26
N ASP A 3 -17.22 7.73 -6.14
CA ASP A 3 -18.22 6.80 -6.64
C ASP A 3 -18.53 5.77 -5.54
N ASP A 4 -19.71 5.88 -4.94
CA ASP A 4 -20.17 4.94 -3.93
C ASP A 4 -20.68 3.64 -4.56
N THR A 5 -20.97 3.64 -5.87
CA THR A 5 -21.31 2.43 -6.62
C THR A 5 -20.04 1.78 -7.16
N PRO A 6 -19.77 0.50 -6.85
CA PRO A 6 -18.59 -0.16 -7.39
C PRO A 6 -18.64 -0.27 -8.92
N VAL A 7 -17.50 -0.04 -9.56
CA VAL A 7 -17.32 -0.16 -11.01
C VAL A 7 -16.76 -1.54 -11.34
N GLU A 8 -17.36 -2.20 -12.32
CA GLU A 8 -16.86 -3.45 -12.88
C GLU A 8 -16.25 -3.22 -14.26
N CYS A 9 -15.13 -3.88 -14.52
CA CYS A 9 -14.45 -3.85 -15.80
C CYS A 9 -14.07 -5.28 -16.17
N ALA A 10 -14.55 -5.73 -17.34
CA ALA A 10 -14.27 -7.08 -17.84
C ALA A 10 -12.80 -7.29 -18.20
N ASP A 11 -12.07 -6.21 -18.51
CA ASP A 11 -10.66 -6.24 -18.89
C ASP A 11 -9.95 -4.90 -18.60
N ALA A 12 -8.64 -4.86 -18.86
CA ALA A 12 -7.81 -3.68 -18.70
C ALA A 12 -8.22 -2.53 -19.63
N ALA A 13 -8.72 -2.82 -20.84
CA ALA A 13 -9.10 -1.78 -21.81
C ALA A 13 -10.37 -1.03 -21.33
N ALA A 14 -11.33 -1.74 -20.75
CA ALA A 14 -12.50 -1.15 -20.11
C ALA A 14 -12.11 -0.23 -18.96
N LEU A 15 -11.16 -0.65 -18.12
CA LEU A 15 -10.67 0.16 -17.03
C LEU A 15 -9.86 1.39 -17.51
N ALA A 16 -9.06 1.25 -18.57
CA ALA A 16 -8.34 2.38 -19.18
C ALA A 16 -9.32 3.47 -19.64
N ARG A 17 -10.38 3.09 -20.38
CA ARG A 17 -11.45 4.00 -20.81
C ARG A 17 -12.15 4.68 -19.62
N TRP A 18 -12.30 3.97 -18.50
CA TRP A 18 -12.85 4.58 -17.28
C TRP A 18 -11.91 5.66 -16.74
N TYR A 19 -10.61 5.38 -16.62
CA TYR A 19 -9.65 6.37 -16.14
C TYR A 19 -9.60 7.60 -17.06
N GLU A 20 -9.55 7.43 -18.38
CA GLU A 20 -9.55 8.55 -19.35
C GLU A 20 -10.67 9.56 -19.06
N ARG A 21 -11.88 9.09 -18.76
CA ARG A 21 -13.04 9.95 -18.49
C ARG A 21 -13.10 10.50 -17.07
N HIS A 22 -12.61 9.76 -16.08
CA HIS A 22 -12.97 9.99 -14.67
C HIS A 22 -11.79 10.34 -13.75
N HIS A 23 -10.55 10.08 -14.16
CA HIS A 23 -9.37 10.20 -13.29
C HIS A 23 -9.11 11.61 -12.72
N ALA A 24 -9.57 12.66 -13.40
CA ALA A 24 -9.36 14.05 -12.99
C ALA A 24 -10.51 14.61 -12.13
N SER A 25 -11.71 14.00 -12.19
CA SER A 25 -12.93 14.51 -11.55
C SER A 25 -13.37 13.70 -10.31
N HIS A 26 -12.83 12.49 -10.16
CA HIS A 26 -13.18 11.58 -9.07
C HIS A 26 -12.10 11.57 -7.98
N ALA A 27 -12.54 11.56 -6.73
CA ALA A 27 -11.66 11.47 -5.56
C ALA A 27 -11.32 10.01 -5.19
N GLY A 28 -11.91 9.04 -5.89
CA GLY A 28 -11.70 7.62 -5.72
C GLY A 28 -12.81 6.80 -6.35
N VAL A 29 -12.54 5.50 -6.50
CA VAL A 29 -13.48 4.50 -7.02
C VAL A 29 -13.29 3.19 -6.26
N TRP A 30 -14.38 2.46 -6.07
CA TRP A 30 -14.32 1.04 -5.73
C TRP A 30 -14.41 0.22 -7.01
N LEU A 31 -13.38 -0.57 -7.31
CA LEU A 31 -13.48 -1.57 -8.38
C LEU A 31 -13.99 -2.87 -7.78
N ARG A 32 -15.03 -3.43 -8.37
CA ARG A 32 -15.52 -4.78 -8.08
C ARG A 32 -14.82 -5.76 -9.02
N LEU A 33 -13.96 -6.59 -8.45
CA LEU A 33 -13.05 -7.47 -9.17
C LEU A 33 -13.42 -8.93 -8.92
N ALA A 34 -13.46 -9.73 -9.97
CA ALA A 34 -13.69 -11.16 -9.82
C ALA A 34 -12.47 -11.84 -9.20
N LYS A 35 -12.71 -12.80 -8.31
CA LYS A 35 -11.66 -13.69 -7.77
C LYS A 35 -11.21 -14.63 -8.88
N LYS A 36 -9.90 -14.87 -8.99
CA LYS A 36 -9.32 -15.73 -10.04
C LYS A 36 -9.97 -17.11 -10.15
N ALA A 37 -10.37 -17.70 -9.01
CA ALA A 37 -11.02 -19.02 -8.96
C ALA A 37 -12.46 -19.04 -9.48
N SER A 38 -13.10 -17.88 -9.71
CA SER A 38 -14.50 -17.82 -10.15
C SER A 38 -14.71 -18.10 -11.64
N GLY A 39 -13.65 -18.01 -12.46
CA GLY A 39 -13.76 -18.13 -13.92
C GLY A 39 -14.43 -16.94 -14.63
N ILE A 40 -14.85 -15.91 -13.87
CA ILE A 40 -15.50 -14.71 -14.41
C ILE A 40 -14.44 -13.78 -15.00
N ALA A 41 -14.68 -13.28 -16.21
CA ALA A 41 -13.83 -12.28 -16.85
C ALA A 41 -13.84 -10.97 -16.05
N SER A 42 -12.66 -10.51 -15.66
CA SER A 42 -12.48 -9.28 -14.88
C SER A 42 -11.06 -8.77 -15.04
N VAL A 43 -10.88 -7.45 -14.98
CA VAL A 43 -9.55 -6.86 -14.82
C VAL A 43 -8.90 -7.41 -13.54
N ASP A 44 -7.66 -7.86 -13.64
CA ASP A 44 -6.98 -8.36 -12.45
C ASP A 44 -6.37 -7.22 -11.61
N THR A 45 -5.96 -7.53 -10.38
CA THR A 45 -5.38 -6.53 -9.47
C THR A 45 -4.08 -5.92 -10.01
N ALA A 46 -3.27 -6.68 -10.76
CA ALA A 46 -2.00 -6.18 -11.29
C ALA A 46 -2.27 -5.19 -12.43
N GLN A 47 -3.17 -5.53 -13.34
CA GLN A 47 -3.62 -4.65 -14.41
C GLN A 47 -4.26 -3.37 -13.86
N ALA A 48 -5.12 -3.50 -12.85
CA ALA A 48 -5.78 -2.36 -12.22
C ALA A 48 -4.78 -1.44 -11.49
N LEU A 49 -3.76 -2.00 -10.84
CA LEU A 49 -2.68 -1.22 -10.23
C LEU A 49 -1.83 -0.50 -11.28
N ASP A 50 -1.45 -1.18 -12.36
CA ASP A 50 -0.63 -0.57 -13.41
C ASP A 50 -1.36 0.64 -14.03
N LEU A 51 -2.66 0.49 -14.34
CA LEU A 51 -3.50 1.60 -14.82
C LEU A 51 -3.63 2.70 -13.77
N ALA A 52 -3.81 2.36 -12.50
CA ALA A 52 -3.83 3.36 -11.43
C ALA A 52 -2.51 4.17 -11.40
N LEU A 53 -1.36 3.51 -11.44
CA LEU A 53 -0.06 4.18 -11.45
C LEU A 53 0.11 5.08 -12.68
N CYS A 54 -0.33 4.63 -13.86
CA CYS A 54 -0.28 5.42 -15.09
C CYS A 54 -1.01 6.76 -14.96
N HIS A 55 -2.10 6.81 -14.17
CA HIS A 55 -2.89 8.03 -13.95
C HIS A 55 -2.53 8.79 -12.65
N GLY A 56 -1.53 8.34 -11.89
CA GLY A 56 -1.14 8.97 -10.61
C GLY A 56 -2.03 8.57 -9.43
N TRP A 57 -2.68 7.42 -9.53
CA TRP A 57 -3.53 6.82 -8.52
C TRP A 57 -2.82 5.67 -7.79
N ILE A 58 -3.43 5.15 -6.73
CA ILE A 58 -2.94 4.01 -5.96
C ILE A 58 -4.13 3.17 -5.46
N ASP A 59 -3.91 1.86 -5.31
CA ASP A 59 -4.80 0.97 -4.58
C ASP A 59 -4.78 1.28 -3.06
N GLY A 60 -5.85 0.88 -2.39
CA GLY A 60 -5.98 1.04 -0.94
C GLY A 60 -6.77 -0.10 -0.30
N GLN A 61 -7.93 0.24 0.28
CA GLN A 61 -8.72 -0.73 1.03
C GLN A 61 -9.26 -1.85 0.14
N ARG A 62 -9.19 -3.07 0.67
CA ARG A 62 -9.82 -4.26 0.09
C ARG A 62 -10.94 -4.75 0.99
N LYS A 63 -12.07 -5.15 0.42
CA LYS A 63 -13.20 -5.77 1.13
C LYS A 63 -13.66 -7.01 0.38
N ASN A 64 -14.07 -8.05 1.11
CA ASN A 64 -14.82 -9.14 0.48
C ASN A 64 -16.18 -8.60 0.04
N ASP A 65 -16.65 -9.02 -1.12
CA ASP A 65 -17.96 -8.63 -1.65
C ASP A 65 -18.90 -9.83 -1.72
N SER A 66 -18.42 -10.94 -2.29
CA SER A 66 -19.14 -12.20 -2.41
C SER A 66 -18.17 -13.37 -2.53
N ASP A 67 -18.68 -14.60 -2.69
CA ASP A 67 -17.82 -15.77 -2.93
C ASP A 67 -17.01 -15.66 -4.21
N THR A 68 -17.49 -14.89 -5.19
CA THR A 68 -16.85 -14.72 -6.50
C THR A 68 -16.17 -13.37 -6.68
N HIS A 69 -16.46 -12.37 -5.85
CA HIS A 69 -15.95 -11.00 -6.03
C HIS A 69 -15.33 -10.41 -4.76
N PHE A 70 -14.49 -9.39 -4.95
CA PHE A 70 -14.01 -8.51 -3.90
C PHE A 70 -13.98 -7.07 -4.40
N LEU A 71 -14.07 -6.11 -3.48
CA LEU A 71 -13.93 -4.70 -3.78
C LEU A 71 -12.50 -4.24 -3.47
N GLN A 72 -11.91 -3.45 -4.36
CA GLN A 72 -10.63 -2.79 -4.17
C GLN A 72 -10.79 -1.30 -4.44
N ARG A 73 -10.50 -0.47 -3.43
CA ARG A 73 -10.53 0.99 -3.58
C ARG A 73 -9.27 1.48 -4.27
N TYR A 74 -9.44 2.41 -5.20
CA TYR A 74 -8.38 3.18 -5.83
C TYR A 74 -8.65 4.68 -5.64
N THR A 75 -7.59 5.44 -5.40
CA THR A 75 -7.69 6.89 -5.17
C THR A 75 -6.52 7.64 -5.82
N PRO A 76 -6.68 8.90 -6.22
CA PRO A 76 -5.56 9.76 -6.58
C PRO A 76 -4.53 9.79 -5.44
N ARG A 77 -3.24 9.76 -5.79
CA ARG A 77 -2.20 9.98 -4.79
C ARG A 77 -2.23 11.42 -4.30
N THR A 78 -1.87 11.59 -3.04
CA THR A 78 -1.75 12.89 -2.37
C THR A 78 -0.32 13.08 -1.87
N LYS A 79 0.00 14.29 -1.38
CA LYS A 79 1.28 14.58 -0.72
C LYS A 79 1.60 13.66 0.48
N ARG A 80 0.60 12.94 1.02
CA ARG A 80 0.78 11.96 2.11
C ARG A 80 0.85 10.51 1.64
N SER A 81 0.63 10.25 0.35
CA SER A 81 0.65 8.90 -0.22
C SER A 81 2.10 8.42 -0.36
N THR A 82 2.50 7.50 0.51
CA THR A 82 3.84 6.90 0.46
C THR A 82 4.02 6.04 -0.78
N TRP A 83 5.28 5.85 -1.17
CA TRP A 83 5.67 4.89 -2.20
C TRP A 83 6.25 3.65 -1.54
N SER A 84 5.95 2.48 -2.10
CA SER A 84 6.68 1.25 -1.83
C SER A 84 7.72 1.07 -2.94
N GLN A 85 8.81 0.34 -2.66
CA GLN A 85 9.79 -0.01 -3.69
C GLN A 85 9.15 -0.79 -4.84
N ILE A 86 8.13 -1.61 -4.54
CA ILE A 86 7.36 -2.34 -5.57
C ILE A 86 6.63 -1.36 -6.50
N ASN A 87 5.89 -0.41 -5.95
CA ASN A 87 5.14 0.56 -6.77
C ASN A 87 6.09 1.48 -7.52
N ARG A 88 7.24 1.81 -6.92
CA ARG A 88 8.31 2.59 -7.58
C ARG A 88 8.88 1.84 -8.77
N ALA A 89 9.23 0.56 -8.60
CA ALA A 89 9.75 -0.29 -9.67
C ALA A 89 8.73 -0.45 -10.80
N LYS A 90 7.46 -0.70 -10.47
CA LYS A 90 6.36 -0.73 -11.46
C LYS A 90 6.23 0.59 -12.22
N ALA A 91 6.25 1.72 -11.52
CA ALA A 91 6.17 3.02 -12.16
C ALA A 91 7.37 3.26 -13.12
N LEU A 92 8.59 2.89 -12.72
CA LEU A 92 9.76 2.97 -13.60
C LEU A 92 9.59 2.11 -14.86
N GLN A 93 9.14 0.87 -14.71
CA GLN A 93 8.84 0.00 -15.85
C GLN A 93 7.77 0.61 -16.78
N LEU A 94 6.69 1.16 -16.22
CA LEU A 94 5.63 1.81 -17.01
C LEU A 94 6.12 3.09 -17.73
N ILE A 95 7.09 3.80 -17.16
CA ILE A 95 7.77 4.93 -17.82
C ILE A 95 8.58 4.43 -19.01
N GLU A 96 9.39 3.38 -18.81
CA GLU A 96 10.22 2.78 -19.86
C GLU A 96 9.36 2.24 -21.01
N GLU A 97 8.20 1.65 -20.70
CA GLU A 97 7.22 1.16 -21.68
C GLU A 97 6.42 2.29 -22.36
N GLY A 98 6.58 3.55 -21.95
CA GLY A 98 5.84 4.69 -22.52
C GLY A 98 4.34 4.68 -22.21
N ARG A 99 3.90 3.93 -21.18
CA ARG A 99 2.48 3.75 -20.83
C ARG A 99 1.94 4.81 -19.87
N MET A 100 2.83 5.48 -19.15
CA MET A 100 2.46 6.50 -18.17
C MET A 100 1.71 7.67 -18.82
N GLN A 101 0.64 8.10 -18.18
CA GLN A 101 -0.12 9.28 -18.58
C GLN A 101 0.44 10.53 -17.89
N PRO A 102 0.12 11.75 -18.36
CA PRO A 102 0.61 12.99 -17.78
C PRO A 102 0.38 13.09 -16.25
N GLY A 103 -0.77 12.61 -15.77
CA GLY A 103 -1.09 12.59 -14.34
C GLY A 103 -0.16 11.69 -13.51
N GLY A 104 0.20 10.51 -14.04
CA GLY A 104 1.14 9.60 -13.40
C GLY A 104 2.56 10.14 -13.37
N LEU A 105 3.04 10.67 -14.49
CA LEU A 105 4.36 11.31 -14.57
C LEU A 105 4.46 12.49 -13.59
N ALA A 106 3.43 13.34 -13.55
CA ALA A 106 3.40 14.46 -12.62
C ALA A 106 3.44 14.00 -11.15
N GLU A 107 2.82 12.87 -10.79
CA GLU A 107 2.92 12.35 -9.43
C GLU A 107 4.29 11.76 -9.10
N VAL A 108 4.95 11.12 -10.08
CA VAL A 108 6.34 10.66 -9.92
C VAL A 108 7.26 11.83 -9.63
N GLU A 109 7.16 12.92 -10.42
CA GLU A 109 7.98 14.12 -10.22
C GLU A 109 7.69 14.81 -8.89
N ARG A 110 6.41 14.91 -8.48
CA ARG A 110 6.05 15.42 -7.13
C ARG A 110 6.68 14.57 -6.03
N ALA A 111 6.65 13.24 -6.16
CA ALA A 111 7.19 12.32 -5.17
C ALA A 111 8.72 12.38 -5.08
N LYS A 112 9.43 12.64 -6.19
CA LYS A 112 10.87 12.92 -6.18
C LYS A 112 11.17 14.25 -5.49
N ALA A 113 10.41 15.30 -5.85
CA ALA A 113 10.62 16.64 -5.30
C ALA A 113 10.40 16.71 -3.77
N ASP A 114 9.47 15.92 -3.23
CA ASP A 114 9.18 15.88 -1.78
C ASP A 114 9.85 14.70 -1.04
N GLY A 115 10.70 13.93 -1.72
CA GLY A 115 11.50 12.85 -1.16
C GLY A 115 10.75 11.54 -0.86
N ARG A 116 9.45 11.45 -1.15
CA ARG A 116 8.68 10.21 -0.98
C ARG A 116 9.15 9.09 -1.91
N TRP A 117 9.70 9.45 -3.07
CA TRP A 117 10.20 8.50 -4.07
C TRP A 117 11.46 7.77 -3.58
N GLU A 118 12.40 8.49 -2.99
CA GLU A 118 13.63 7.97 -2.40
C GLU A 118 13.33 7.22 -1.10
N ALA A 119 12.40 7.73 -0.30
CA ALA A 119 11.92 7.11 0.94
C ALA A 119 10.99 5.90 0.72
N ALA A 120 10.93 5.36 -0.51
CA ALA A 120 10.06 4.23 -0.82
C ALA A 120 10.41 3.02 0.06
N TYR A 121 9.41 2.53 0.80
CA TYR A 121 9.62 1.49 1.80
C TYR A 121 9.73 0.10 1.16
N GLU A 122 10.52 -0.76 1.80
CA GLU A 122 10.73 -2.14 1.38
C GLU A 122 9.47 -3.02 1.53
N ALA A 123 9.37 -4.05 0.70
CA ALA A 123 8.28 -5.01 0.84
C ALA A 123 8.31 -5.70 2.22
N SER A 124 7.13 -5.98 2.77
CA SER A 124 7.00 -6.66 4.07
C SER A 124 7.85 -7.93 4.21
N ARG A 125 7.97 -8.71 3.13
CA ARG A 125 8.71 -9.97 3.10
C ARG A 125 10.23 -9.80 3.29
N VAL A 126 10.79 -8.65 2.96
CA VAL A 126 12.23 -8.35 3.13
C VAL A 126 12.50 -7.44 4.33
N ALA A 127 11.47 -6.85 4.93
CA ALA A 127 11.62 -5.93 6.05
C ALA A 127 12.34 -6.60 7.24
N THR A 128 13.52 -6.09 7.57
CA THR A 128 14.34 -6.59 8.68
C THR A 128 14.00 -5.86 9.99
N VAL A 129 14.35 -6.49 11.13
CA VAL A 129 14.22 -5.86 12.45
C VAL A 129 15.39 -4.92 12.65
N PRO A 130 15.17 -3.59 12.81
CA PRO A 130 16.27 -2.66 13.05
C PRO A 130 16.99 -2.95 14.39
N PRO A 131 18.30 -2.66 14.50
CA PRO A 131 19.09 -3.02 15.69
C PRO A 131 18.57 -2.47 17.02
N ASP A 132 18.01 -1.27 17.04
CA ASP A 132 17.44 -0.64 18.23
C ASP A 132 16.11 -1.27 18.66
N LEU A 133 15.25 -1.65 17.70
CA LEU A 133 14.05 -2.44 18.00
C LEU A 133 14.44 -3.84 18.48
N ARG A 134 15.47 -4.46 17.88
CA ARG A 134 16.02 -5.74 18.33
C ARG A 134 16.46 -5.65 19.79
N ALA A 135 17.31 -4.69 20.12
CA ALA A 135 17.80 -4.49 21.49
C ALA A 135 16.65 -4.30 22.50
N ALA A 136 15.63 -3.51 22.14
CA ALA A 136 14.48 -3.28 23.00
C ALA A 136 13.59 -4.53 23.19
N LEU A 137 13.44 -5.35 22.15
CA LEU A 137 12.76 -6.65 22.26
C LEU A 137 13.55 -7.64 23.10
N ASP A 138 14.87 -7.71 22.92
CA ASP A 138 15.73 -8.64 23.65
C ASP A 138 15.76 -8.32 25.16
N ALA A 139 15.57 -7.05 25.53
CA ALA A 139 15.39 -6.61 26.91
C ALA A 139 14.03 -7.01 27.53
N ASN A 140 13.04 -7.47 26.74
CA ASN A 140 11.72 -7.89 27.22
C ASN A 140 11.29 -9.22 26.58
N ARG A 141 11.55 -10.33 27.28
CA ARG A 141 11.25 -11.69 26.80
C ARG A 141 9.79 -11.92 26.40
N LYS A 142 8.82 -11.30 27.09
CA LYS A 142 7.39 -11.42 26.74
C LYS A 142 7.10 -10.76 25.40
N ALA A 143 7.58 -9.53 25.22
CA ALA A 143 7.44 -8.79 23.97
C ALA A 143 8.14 -9.51 22.80
N ALA A 144 9.36 -10.02 23.00
CA ALA A 144 10.09 -10.77 21.98
C ALA A 144 9.34 -12.03 21.53
N LYS A 145 8.83 -12.82 22.49
CA LYS A 145 8.05 -14.03 22.19
C LYS A 145 6.78 -13.69 21.41
N PHE A 146 6.03 -12.67 21.84
CA PHE A 146 4.80 -12.29 21.16
C PHE A 146 5.06 -11.70 19.77
N PHE A 147 6.10 -10.87 19.62
CA PHE A 147 6.54 -10.33 18.33
C PHE A 147 6.90 -11.42 17.30
N ALA A 148 7.55 -12.50 17.76
CA ALA A 148 7.88 -13.64 16.92
C ALA A 148 6.63 -14.44 16.47
N ALA A 149 5.55 -14.40 17.25
CA ALA A 149 4.28 -15.08 16.96
C ALA A 149 3.31 -14.24 16.13
N LEU A 150 3.62 -12.97 15.83
CA LEU A 150 2.77 -12.12 15.02
C LEU A 150 2.64 -12.64 13.58
N ASP A 151 1.45 -12.48 13.02
CA ASP A 151 1.25 -12.60 11.58
C ASP A 151 2.09 -11.56 10.80
N ALA A 152 2.24 -11.79 9.49
CA ALA A 152 3.03 -10.92 8.63
C ALA A 152 2.52 -9.47 8.57
N ARG A 153 1.21 -9.24 8.75
CA ARG A 153 0.59 -7.90 8.69
C ARG A 153 0.98 -7.08 9.91
N ASN A 154 0.80 -7.66 11.11
CA ASN A 154 1.12 -7.01 12.37
C ASN A 154 2.62 -6.84 12.56
N ARG A 155 3.41 -7.86 12.19
CA ARG A 155 4.87 -7.76 12.20
C ARG A 155 5.35 -6.60 11.33
N PHE A 156 4.85 -6.52 10.09
CA PHE A 156 5.20 -5.43 9.19
C PHE A 156 4.75 -4.07 9.72
N ALA A 157 3.56 -3.97 10.32
CA ALA A 157 3.08 -2.71 10.88
C ALA A 157 4.01 -2.15 11.97
N VAL A 158 4.56 -3.01 12.84
CA VAL A 158 5.56 -2.61 13.85
C VAL A 158 6.85 -2.14 13.17
N LEU A 159 7.38 -2.93 12.23
CA LEU A 159 8.62 -2.61 11.51
C LEU A 159 8.51 -1.29 10.74
N PHE A 160 7.47 -1.15 9.93
CA PHE A 160 7.21 0.02 9.10
C PHE A 160 7.04 1.29 9.94
N ARG A 161 6.26 1.23 11.03
CA ARG A 161 6.03 2.40 11.91
C ARG A 161 7.29 2.79 12.69
N THR A 162 8.16 1.83 13.00
CA THR A 162 9.47 2.08 13.62
C THR A 162 10.41 2.75 12.61
N GLN A 163 10.56 2.19 11.42
CA GLN A 163 11.44 2.71 10.35
C GLN A 163 11.00 4.09 9.81
N SER A 164 9.69 4.37 9.79
CA SER A 164 9.16 5.66 9.36
C SER A 164 9.28 6.78 10.41
N ALA A 165 9.59 6.46 11.68
CA ALA A 165 9.87 7.46 12.70
C ALA A 165 11.28 8.04 12.51
N LYS A 166 11.38 9.16 11.79
CA LYS A 166 12.66 9.79 11.42
C LYS A 166 13.35 10.53 12.57
N LYS A 167 12.58 11.15 13.48
CA LYS A 167 13.15 11.87 14.64
C LYS A 167 13.57 10.88 15.73
N PRO A 168 14.81 10.94 16.26
CA PRO A 168 15.30 10.00 17.27
C PRO A 168 14.37 9.85 18.49
N GLU A 169 13.83 10.94 19.01
CA GLU A 169 12.96 10.94 20.18
C GLU A 169 11.61 10.27 19.87
N THR A 170 11.07 10.52 18.67
CA THR A 170 9.84 9.88 18.21
C THR A 170 10.04 8.40 17.99
N ARG A 171 11.21 8.00 17.48
CA ARG A 171 11.59 6.62 17.24
C ARG A 171 11.73 5.85 18.55
N ALA A 172 12.48 6.37 19.51
CA ALA A 172 12.66 5.78 20.83
C ALA A 172 11.32 5.60 21.55
N ARG A 173 10.48 6.65 21.59
CA ARG A 173 9.13 6.59 22.18
C ARG A 173 8.27 5.50 21.53
N ARG A 174 8.31 5.40 20.20
CA ARG A 174 7.51 4.42 19.45
C ARG A 174 7.98 2.98 19.69
N ILE A 175 9.28 2.76 19.78
CA ILE A 175 9.84 1.45 20.15
C ILE A 175 9.36 1.05 21.55
N ALA A 176 9.44 1.96 22.52
CA ALA A 176 8.96 1.70 23.88
C ALA A 176 7.47 1.33 23.90
N GLN A 177 6.63 2.09 23.18
CA GLN A 177 5.19 1.80 23.04
C GLN A 177 4.92 0.42 22.43
N PHE A 178 5.65 0.03 21.40
CA PHE A 178 5.48 -1.29 20.80
C PHE A 178 5.93 -2.41 21.73
N VAL A 179 7.05 -2.26 22.42
CA VAL A 179 7.50 -3.27 23.40
C VAL A 179 6.46 -3.44 24.50
N GLU A 180 5.88 -2.35 25.01
CA GLU A 180 4.83 -2.41 26.03
C GLU A 180 3.57 -3.12 25.52
N MET A 181 3.05 -2.71 24.35
CA MET A 181 1.89 -3.33 23.69
C MET A 181 2.11 -4.84 23.48
N LEU A 182 3.28 -5.22 22.94
CA LEU A 182 3.62 -6.62 22.68
C LEU A 182 3.77 -7.42 23.98
N ALA A 183 4.31 -6.82 25.04
CA ALA A 183 4.40 -7.46 26.35
C ALA A 183 3.03 -7.76 26.97
N LYS A 184 2.00 -6.98 26.60
CA LYS A 184 0.59 -7.19 26.96
C LYS A 184 -0.13 -8.20 26.06
N GLY A 185 0.51 -8.69 25.00
CA GLY A 185 -0.13 -9.58 24.02
C GLY A 185 -1.06 -8.86 23.05
N GLU A 186 -0.90 -7.54 22.90
CA GLU A 186 -1.71 -6.71 22.01
C GLU A 186 -1.05 -6.55 20.63
N LYS A 187 -1.89 -6.33 19.61
CA LYS A 187 -1.47 -6.18 18.21
C LYS A 187 -2.13 -4.95 17.57
N ILE A 188 -1.50 -4.41 16.53
CA ILE A 188 -1.95 -3.18 15.85
C ILE A 188 -3.26 -3.40 15.09
N HIS A 189 -3.40 -4.56 14.46
CA HIS A 189 -4.57 -4.96 13.70
C HIS A 189 -5.25 -6.13 14.43
N PRO A 190 -6.52 -5.97 14.85
CA PRO A 190 -7.28 -6.98 15.57
C PRO A 190 -7.48 -8.26 14.75
#